data_AF-A0A7Z0IML5-F1
#
_entry.id   AF-A0A7Z0IML5-F1
#
_cell.length_a   1.000
_cell.length_b   1.000
_cell.length_c   1.000
_cell.angle_alpha   90.00
_cell.angle_beta   90.00
_cell.angle_gamma   90.00
#
_symmetry.space_group_name_H-M   'P 1'
#
loop_
_entity.id
_entity.type
_entity.pdbx_description
1 polymer ?
#
loop_
_entity_poly.entity_id
_entity_poly.type
_entity_poly.pdbx_seq_one_letter_code
_entity_poly.pdbx_strand_id
1 'polypeptide(L)'
;MSAPAAVDAWQLTRQISPRPRVRAAVREAGGAIANLYPVDVDVDGPEPDTPWAVCLTGPDRRYHLLGFDFDAKQPGRPAAHDAERLASLCDQLRIPVVLCASAGDPDGGRHLWIGLAHTLDARLVHTLARAAASWLPSLDITPLLNPAAGCLRPPGAPHRTGQPSQILRGDPVELIRPRASRRQLTQLLDAIEDQLAHYRNPTTAAPSAAAGVAIDGHGRRYLPGRTRRTPAPASLDALTTAVPAGADASAQMWVALLGCARAGWQHHELAALLDTAPGLEHARTQPAADRGRSRTPRPTSGRHSPARVLADDWDRAVDHLARQHPPAARTAHDADAARKAAAIDHTVHAIQERADAMPGRWRHGGATHRRTLDGICLLACRGLTLDLELPIRHLGLLTGLSRETVRQALAALAADGWLIHTRPTHGPRAAAWVLHSPLDYPLPQEVTRPRLGRPQRSQLEQRLALARHDAFSTTRAGGQGLGCEAGTAWARLSTEPDLAAQTRDTILGKLNRAGLLEQTVNLGTGELSWQPVDRRDQVASERGCTGVLEARAQSYAAEQRLWAWWNRELTFLRSPRKERRRLRPYAPALVRVDESRYPRRPGGLPDHPTAYAALIEEQQASIVPAAA
;
A
#
# COMPACT_ATOMS: atom_id res chain seq x y z
N MET A 1 -43.04 -23.96 22.19
CA MET A 1 -41.81 -24.46 21.56
C MET A 1 -41.15 -25.38 22.56
N SER A 2 -41.21 -26.70 22.32
CA SER A 2 -40.58 -27.68 23.22
C SER A 2 -39.07 -27.52 23.21
N ALA A 3 -38.43 -27.54 24.38
CA ALA A 3 -36.98 -27.56 24.48
C ALA A 3 -36.44 -28.79 23.71
N PRO A 4 -35.40 -28.65 22.89
CA PRO A 4 -34.80 -29.80 22.22
C PRO A 4 -34.30 -30.79 23.28
N ALA A 5 -34.60 -32.09 23.07
CA ALA A 5 -34.15 -33.15 23.97
C ALA A 5 -32.62 -33.07 24.17
N ALA A 6 -32.17 -33.19 25.42
CA ALA A 6 -30.74 -33.22 25.73
C ALA A 6 -30.11 -34.42 25.02
N VAL A 7 -29.25 -34.15 24.03
CA VAL A 7 -28.49 -35.17 23.33
C VAL A 7 -27.46 -35.72 24.31
N ASP A 8 -27.48 -37.04 24.55
CA ASP A 8 -26.37 -37.71 25.22
C ASP A 8 -25.13 -37.61 24.30
N ALA A 9 -24.25 -36.68 24.66
CA ALA A 9 -23.08 -36.33 23.87
C ALA A 9 -22.10 -37.50 23.74
N TRP A 10 -21.98 -38.33 24.78
CA TRP A 10 -21.08 -39.47 24.79
C TRP A 10 -21.63 -40.62 23.96
N GLN A 11 -22.93 -40.92 24.09
CA GLN A 11 -23.61 -41.90 23.25
C GLN A 11 -23.61 -41.50 21.77
N LEU A 12 -23.77 -40.21 21.45
CA LEU A 12 -23.63 -39.72 20.08
C LEU A 12 -22.19 -39.90 19.58
N THR A 13 -21.20 -39.52 20.40
CA THR A 13 -19.78 -39.65 20.08
C THR A 13 -19.40 -41.10 19.71
N ARG A 14 -19.88 -42.08 20.50
CA ARG A 14 -19.70 -43.51 20.22
C ARG A 14 -20.19 -43.95 18.86
N GLN A 15 -21.29 -43.36 18.38
CA GLN A 15 -21.90 -43.74 17.11
C GLN A 15 -21.26 -43.05 15.90
N ILE A 16 -20.71 -41.85 16.08
CA ILE A 16 -20.18 -41.06 14.95
C ILE A 16 -18.66 -41.09 14.83
N SER A 17 -17.94 -41.52 15.87
CA SER A 17 -16.48 -41.50 15.87
C SER A 17 -15.89 -42.43 14.79
N PRO A 18 -15.12 -41.91 13.82
CA PRO A 18 -14.48 -42.75 12.81
C PRO A 18 -13.31 -43.59 13.34
N ARG A 19 -12.89 -43.34 14.58
CA ARG A 19 -11.78 -44.01 15.25
C ARG A 19 -12.25 -44.60 16.57
N PRO A 20 -11.62 -45.68 17.06
CA PRO A 20 -11.90 -46.23 18.39
C PRO A 20 -11.44 -45.30 19.52
N ARG A 21 -10.83 -44.15 19.20
CA ARG A 21 -10.33 -43.19 20.20
C ARG A 21 -10.73 -41.77 19.83
N VAL A 22 -11.08 -40.99 20.84
CA VAL A 22 -11.31 -39.54 20.78
C VAL A 22 -10.18 -38.80 21.49
N ARG A 23 -10.00 -37.51 21.18
CA ARG A 23 -8.94 -36.72 21.80
C ARG A 23 -9.52 -35.89 22.93
N ALA A 24 -9.05 -36.09 24.16
CA ALA A 24 -9.51 -35.39 25.35
C ALA A 24 -8.53 -34.28 25.78
N ALA A 25 -9.08 -33.22 26.34
CA ALA A 25 -8.33 -32.11 26.88
C ALA A 25 -7.69 -32.46 28.23
N VAL A 26 -6.55 -31.84 28.53
CA VAL A 26 -5.83 -32.05 29.80
C VAL A 26 -6.15 -30.94 30.79
N ARG A 27 -6.25 -31.31 32.07
CA ARG A 27 -6.32 -30.37 33.18
C ARG A 27 -4.89 -29.97 33.59
N GLU A 28 -4.59 -28.68 33.52
CA GLU A 28 -3.31 -28.14 33.97
C GLU A 28 -3.17 -28.24 35.49
N ALA A 29 -1.94 -28.15 36.02
CA ALA A 29 -1.66 -28.27 37.45
C ALA A 29 -2.44 -27.27 38.33
N GLY A 30 -2.93 -26.16 37.75
CA GLY A 30 -3.79 -25.17 38.41
C GLY A 30 -5.30 -25.42 38.30
N GLY A 31 -5.74 -26.59 37.80
CA GLY A 31 -7.15 -26.96 37.68
C GLY A 31 -7.88 -26.45 36.43
N ALA A 32 -7.27 -25.54 35.66
CA ALA A 32 -7.78 -25.05 34.38
C ALA A 32 -7.67 -26.12 33.29
N ILE A 33 -8.65 -26.17 32.38
CA ILE A 33 -8.65 -27.10 31.25
C ILE A 33 -7.95 -26.44 30.06
N ALA A 34 -6.87 -27.05 29.57
CA ALA A 34 -6.10 -26.57 28.44
C ALA A 34 -6.93 -26.66 27.14
N ASN A 35 -6.73 -25.72 26.22
CA ASN A 35 -7.32 -25.79 24.87
C ASN A 35 -6.46 -26.63 23.92
N LEU A 36 -6.02 -27.79 24.40
CA LEU A 36 -5.19 -28.76 23.71
C LEU A 36 -5.77 -30.15 23.99
N TYR A 37 -5.81 -31.01 22.98
CA TYR A 37 -6.35 -32.37 23.07
C TYR A 37 -5.26 -33.42 22.83
N PRO A 38 -4.29 -33.58 23.74
CA PRO A 38 -3.15 -34.47 23.54
C PRO A 38 -3.42 -35.92 23.96
N VAL A 39 -4.49 -36.20 24.73
CA VAL A 39 -4.76 -37.53 25.29
C VAL A 39 -5.77 -38.27 24.43
N ASP A 40 -5.47 -39.51 24.05
CA ASP A 40 -6.42 -40.37 23.33
C ASP A 40 -7.20 -41.25 24.32
N VAL A 41 -8.53 -41.09 24.36
CA VAL A 41 -9.46 -41.86 25.21
C VAL A 41 -10.24 -42.84 24.34
N ASP A 42 -10.40 -44.08 24.81
CA ASP A 42 -11.18 -45.11 24.13
C ASP A 42 -12.67 -44.73 24.12
N VAL A 43 -13.29 -44.80 22.96
CA VAL A 43 -14.69 -44.45 22.78
C VAL A 43 -15.62 -45.46 23.48
N ASP A 44 -15.18 -46.71 23.65
CA ASP A 44 -15.95 -47.73 24.36
C ASP A 44 -15.82 -47.64 25.89
N GLY A 45 -14.91 -46.79 26.37
CA GLY A 45 -14.67 -46.51 27.79
C GLY A 45 -15.63 -45.49 28.44
N PRO A 46 -15.44 -45.18 29.74
CA PRO A 46 -16.27 -44.19 30.43
C PRO A 46 -16.17 -42.81 29.79
N GLU A 47 -17.23 -42.00 29.94
CA GLU A 47 -17.25 -40.61 29.47
C GLU A 47 -16.07 -39.81 30.07
N PRO A 48 -15.31 -39.02 29.28
CA PRO A 48 -14.24 -38.21 29.82
C PRO A 48 -14.74 -37.06 30.70
N ASP A 49 -14.09 -36.84 31.85
CA ASP A 49 -14.36 -35.70 32.75
C ASP A 49 -13.86 -34.34 32.20
N THR A 50 -13.34 -34.31 30.97
CA THR A 50 -12.83 -33.12 30.27
C THR A 50 -13.39 -33.04 28.86
N PRO A 51 -13.44 -31.83 28.24
CA PRO A 51 -13.80 -31.67 26.83
C PRO A 51 -13.07 -32.65 25.92
N TRP A 52 -13.80 -33.26 24.98
CA TRP A 52 -13.25 -34.16 23.97
C TRP A 52 -13.61 -33.73 22.54
N ALA A 53 -12.78 -34.14 21.59
CA ALA A 53 -12.95 -33.90 20.17
C ALA A 53 -12.88 -35.20 19.37
N VAL A 54 -13.71 -35.31 18.34
CA VAL A 54 -13.78 -36.45 17.43
C VAL A 54 -12.93 -36.16 16.20
N CYS A 55 -12.10 -37.12 15.79
CA CYS A 55 -11.35 -37.02 14.55
C CYS A 55 -12.28 -37.06 13.33
N LEU A 56 -12.01 -36.22 12.34
CA LEU A 56 -12.84 -36.16 11.11
C LEU A 56 -12.61 -37.37 10.18
N THR A 57 -11.49 -38.06 10.37
CA THR A 57 -11.02 -39.16 9.52
C THR A 57 -10.86 -40.47 10.29
N GLY A 58 -11.02 -41.59 9.57
CA GLY A 58 -10.67 -42.92 10.05
C GLY A 58 -9.15 -43.17 10.11
N PRO A 59 -8.71 -44.37 10.53
CA PRO A 59 -7.29 -44.75 10.55
C PRO A 59 -6.62 -44.69 9.18
N ASP A 60 -7.38 -44.86 8.11
CA ASP A 60 -6.97 -44.76 6.70
C ASP A 60 -6.82 -43.33 6.19
N ARG A 61 -7.05 -42.33 7.05
CA ARG A 61 -7.02 -40.89 6.74
C ARG A 61 -8.07 -40.45 5.71
N ARG A 62 -9.14 -41.23 5.52
CA ARG A 62 -10.30 -40.82 4.73
C ARG A 62 -11.32 -40.14 5.63
N TYR A 63 -12.00 -39.11 5.11
CA TYR A 63 -12.99 -38.34 5.85
C TYR A 63 -14.31 -39.10 5.93
N HIS A 64 -14.84 -39.23 7.15
CA HIS A 64 -16.20 -39.72 7.41
C HIS A 64 -17.12 -38.56 7.84
N LEU A 65 -16.52 -37.53 8.43
CA LEU A 65 -17.19 -36.32 8.91
C LEU A 65 -16.49 -35.10 8.32
N LEU A 66 -17.24 -34.04 8.05
CA LEU A 66 -16.70 -32.70 7.84
C LEU A 66 -17.16 -31.81 8.99
N GLY A 67 -16.20 -31.12 9.60
CA GLY A 67 -16.44 -30.12 10.64
C GLY A 67 -15.88 -28.77 10.21
N PHE A 68 -16.76 -27.79 10.07
CA PHE A 68 -16.42 -26.39 9.78
C PHE A 68 -16.45 -25.59 11.08
N ASP A 69 -15.28 -25.11 11.51
CA ASP A 69 -15.10 -24.38 12.78
C ASP A 69 -15.06 -22.86 12.52
N PHE A 70 -16.06 -22.13 13.00
CA PHE A 70 -16.14 -20.68 12.82
C PHE A 70 -15.77 -19.95 14.12
N ASP A 71 -14.68 -19.17 14.06
CA ASP A 71 -14.06 -18.49 15.20
C ASP A 71 -14.55 -17.05 15.39
N ALA A 72 -14.99 -16.70 16.60
CA ALA A 72 -15.40 -15.34 16.98
C ALA A 72 -14.22 -14.44 17.44
N LYS A 73 -13.03 -14.58 16.81
CA LYS A 73 -11.77 -13.96 17.30
C LYS A 73 -11.58 -12.48 16.94
N GLN A 74 -12.43 -11.88 16.09
CA GLN A 74 -12.29 -10.48 15.62
C GLN A 74 -13.56 -9.64 15.89
N PRO A 75 -13.44 -8.39 16.38
CA PRO A 75 -14.57 -7.49 16.49
C PRO A 75 -15.16 -7.18 15.10
N GLY A 76 -16.46 -7.41 14.91
CA GLY A 76 -17.18 -7.04 13.68
C GLY A 76 -17.39 -8.14 12.63
N ARG A 77 -17.12 -9.42 12.95
CA ARG A 77 -17.44 -10.57 12.08
C ARG A 77 -18.17 -11.64 12.90
N PRO A 78 -19.52 -11.65 12.95
CA PRO A 78 -20.23 -12.64 13.74
C PRO A 78 -20.07 -14.02 13.08
N ALA A 79 -19.40 -14.97 13.76
CA ALA A 79 -19.23 -16.36 13.33
C ALA A 79 -20.57 -17.05 12.99
N ALA A 80 -21.64 -16.63 13.67
CA ALA A 80 -23.02 -17.01 13.36
C ALA A 80 -23.46 -16.62 11.94
N HIS A 81 -23.05 -15.47 11.41
CA HIS A 81 -23.48 -15.09 10.06
C HIS A 81 -22.87 -15.99 8.98
N ASP A 82 -21.57 -16.26 9.08
CA ASP A 82 -20.88 -17.11 8.10
C ASP A 82 -21.33 -18.57 8.17
N ALA A 83 -21.56 -19.09 9.38
CA ALA A 83 -22.06 -20.45 9.56
C ALA A 83 -23.47 -20.61 8.96
N GLU A 84 -24.34 -19.60 9.14
CA GLU A 84 -25.71 -19.62 8.64
C GLU A 84 -25.75 -19.50 7.10
N ARG A 85 -24.79 -18.79 6.50
CA ARG A 85 -24.62 -18.75 5.04
C ARG A 85 -24.24 -20.11 4.47
N LEU A 86 -23.30 -20.81 5.09
CA LEU A 86 -22.93 -22.16 4.67
C LEU A 86 -24.07 -23.14 4.86
N ALA A 87 -24.77 -23.08 6.01
CA ALA A 87 -25.94 -23.91 6.29
C ALA A 87 -27.03 -23.70 5.23
N SER A 88 -27.34 -22.44 4.89
CA SER A 88 -28.35 -22.10 3.88
C SER A 88 -27.99 -22.65 2.50
N LEU A 89 -26.71 -22.60 2.11
CA LEU A 89 -26.25 -23.18 0.85
C LEU A 89 -26.35 -24.71 0.86
N CYS A 90 -26.03 -25.34 1.99
CA CYS A 90 -26.19 -26.78 2.16
C CYS A 90 -27.67 -27.20 2.05
N ASP A 91 -28.62 -26.41 2.59
CA ASP A 91 -30.04 -26.71 2.46
C ASP A 91 -30.53 -26.67 1.01
N GLN A 92 -30.07 -25.68 0.25
CA GLN A 92 -30.41 -25.55 -1.18
C GLN A 92 -29.96 -26.80 -1.96
N LEU A 93 -28.82 -27.38 -1.56
CA LEU A 93 -28.27 -28.61 -2.12
C LEU A 93 -28.76 -29.89 -1.43
N ARG A 94 -29.69 -29.75 -0.47
CA ARG A 94 -30.26 -30.83 0.35
C ARG A 94 -29.18 -31.68 1.03
N ILE A 95 -28.13 -31.02 1.50
CA ILE A 95 -27.06 -31.63 2.31
C ILE A 95 -27.48 -31.51 3.78
N PRO A 96 -27.69 -32.63 4.49
CA PRO A 96 -28.01 -32.57 5.92
C PRO A 96 -26.84 -31.98 6.70
N VAL A 97 -27.12 -30.97 7.52
CA VAL A 97 -26.14 -30.30 8.39
C VAL A 97 -26.62 -30.31 9.84
N VAL A 98 -25.68 -30.36 10.78
CA VAL A 98 -25.93 -30.10 12.20
C VAL A 98 -25.09 -28.90 12.61
N LEU A 99 -25.75 -27.80 12.94
CA LEU A 99 -25.11 -26.55 13.33
C LEU A 99 -25.22 -26.37 14.85
N CYS A 100 -24.08 -26.13 15.49
CA CYS A 100 -23.98 -26.00 16.94
C CYS A 100 -23.31 -24.69 17.35
N ALA A 101 -23.74 -24.13 18.49
CA ALA A 101 -22.95 -23.17 19.24
C ALA A 101 -21.81 -23.90 19.99
N SER A 102 -20.58 -23.39 19.88
CA SER A 102 -19.39 -24.06 20.44
C SER A 102 -19.28 -23.90 21.97
N ALA A 103 -19.86 -22.84 22.52
CA ALA A 103 -20.12 -22.57 23.94
C ALA A 103 -21.38 -21.70 23.95
N GLY A 104 -22.36 -21.91 24.84
CA GLY A 104 -23.72 -21.32 24.80
C GLY A 104 -23.88 -19.78 24.80
N ASP A 105 -22.86 -19.04 24.38
CA ASP A 105 -22.89 -17.62 24.05
C ASP A 105 -23.51 -17.41 22.64
N PRO A 106 -24.57 -16.57 22.52
CA PRO A 106 -25.17 -16.18 21.25
C PRO A 106 -24.16 -15.61 20.24
N ASP A 107 -23.10 -14.95 20.69
CA ASP A 107 -22.08 -14.32 19.83
C ASP A 107 -20.78 -15.14 19.71
N GLY A 108 -20.77 -16.36 20.28
CA GLY A 108 -19.62 -17.27 20.30
C GLY A 108 -19.36 -18.01 18.98
N GLY A 109 -18.36 -18.90 19.00
CA GLY A 109 -18.02 -19.74 17.84
C GLY A 109 -19.15 -20.69 17.41
N ARG A 110 -19.06 -21.19 16.17
CA ARG A 110 -20.01 -22.14 15.60
C ARG A 110 -19.30 -23.35 15.00
N HIS A 111 -19.87 -24.54 15.17
CA HIS A 111 -19.45 -25.73 14.45
C HIS A 111 -20.57 -26.19 13.53
N LEU A 112 -20.28 -26.33 12.24
CA LEU A 112 -21.20 -26.96 11.28
C LEU A 112 -20.65 -28.35 10.91
N TRP A 113 -21.49 -29.36 11.09
CA TRP A 113 -21.17 -30.77 10.87
C TRP A 113 -21.90 -31.35 9.66
N ILE A 114 -21.21 -32.15 8.87
CA ILE A 114 -21.77 -32.96 7.78
C ILE A 114 -21.27 -34.40 7.92
N GLY A 115 -22.20 -35.35 7.97
CA GLY A 115 -21.90 -36.79 7.90
C GLY A 115 -21.86 -37.28 6.44
N LEU A 116 -20.83 -38.03 6.07
CA LEU A 116 -20.61 -38.50 4.70
C LEU A 116 -21.12 -39.92 4.48
N ALA A 117 -21.98 -40.12 3.47
CA ALA A 117 -22.51 -41.45 3.13
C ALA A 117 -21.40 -42.41 2.66
N HIS A 118 -20.33 -41.87 2.08
CA HIS A 118 -19.13 -42.59 1.68
C HIS A 118 -17.89 -41.78 2.05
N THR A 119 -16.81 -42.48 2.42
CA THR A 119 -15.59 -41.82 2.86
C THR A 119 -14.90 -41.07 1.71
N LEU A 120 -14.35 -39.90 2.00
CA LEU A 120 -13.71 -39.04 1.00
C LEU A 120 -12.21 -38.94 1.19
N ASP A 121 -11.50 -38.82 0.07
CA ASP A 121 -10.08 -38.49 0.06
C ASP A 121 -9.84 -37.02 0.43
N ALA A 122 -8.62 -36.72 0.88
CA ALA A 122 -8.25 -35.38 1.34
C ALA A 122 -8.27 -34.33 0.21
N ARG A 123 -8.12 -34.71 -1.06
CA ARG A 123 -8.00 -33.73 -2.16
C ARG A 123 -9.29 -32.93 -2.32
N LEU A 124 -10.44 -33.61 -2.37
CA LEU A 124 -11.73 -32.93 -2.50
C LEU A 124 -12.03 -32.07 -1.26
N VAL A 125 -11.78 -32.60 -0.06
CA VAL A 125 -12.03 -31.88 1.20
C VAL A 125 -11.13 -30.65 1.34
N HIS A 126 -9.86 -30.73 0.94
CA HIS A 126 -8.95 -29.59 0.95
C HIS A 126 -9.38 -28.48 -0.03
N THR A 127 -9.85 -28.86 -1.23
CA THR A 127 -10.36 -27.89 -2.21
C THR A 127 -11.61 -27.20 -1.65
N LEU A 128 -12.57 -27.99 -1.14
CA LEU A 128 -13.78 -27.47 -0.52
C LEU A 128 -13.48 -26.53 0.66
N ALA A 129 -12.59 -26.92 1.56
CA ALA A 129 -12.21 -26.12 2.72
C ALA A 129 -11.58 -24.78 2.31
N ARG A 130 -10.66 -24.78 1.33
CA ARG A 130 -10.02 -23.55 0.83
C ARG A 130 -11.00 -22.63 0.10
N ALA A 131 -11.92 -23.19 -0.67
CA ALA A 131 -13.00 -22.43 -1.32
C ALA A 131 -13.92 -21.81 -0.27
N ALA A 132 -14.37 -22.60 0.71
CA ALA A 132 -15.20 -22.14 1.81
C ALA A 132 -14.53 -21.02 2.63
N ALA A 133 -13.24 -21.14 2.99
CA ALA A 133 -12.52 -20.07 3.71
C ALA A 133 -12.32 -18.80 2.89
N SER A 134 -12.27 -18.91 1.55
CA SER A 134 -12.23 -17.75 0.67
C SER A 134 -13.55 -16.99 0.63
N TRP A 135 -14.66 -17.69 0.91
CA TRP A 135 -16.01 -17.14 0.92
C TRP A 135 -16.47 -16.70 2.32
N LEU A 136 -16.03 -17.41 3.36
CA LEU A 136 -16.47 -17.30 4.75
C LEU A 136 -15.27 -16.98 5.67
N PRO A 137 -15.00 -15.70 5.96
CA PRO A 137 -13.75 -15.28 6.57
C PRO A 137 -13.53 -15.69 8.04
N SER A 138 -14.56 -16.14 8.75
CA SER A 138 -14.44 -16.64 10.14
C SER A 138 -14.10 -18.14 10.23
N LEU A 139 -14.06 -18.86 9.11
CA LEU A 139 -13.80 -20.30 9.08
C LEU A 139 -12.31 -20.64 9.34
N ASP A 140 -12.03 -21.38 10.40
CA ASP A 140 -10.78 -22.12 10.60
C ASP A 140 -10.83 -23.46 9.86
N ILE A 141 -10.01 -23.57 8.81
CA ILE A 141 -9.90 -24.77 7.98
C ILE A 141 -8.87 -25.77 8.49
N THR A 142 -8.15 -25.44 9.56
CA THR A 142 -7.08 -26.30 10.10
C THR A 142 -7.55 -27.73 10.40
N PRO A 143 -8.75 -27.96 11.01
CA PRO A 143 -9.26 -29.31 11.22
C PRO A 143 -9.50 -30.06 9.89
N LEU A 144 -9.96 -29.36 8.85
CA LEU A 144 -10.25 -29.95 7.54
C LEU A 144 -8.99 -30.19 6.69
N LEU A 145 -7.88 -29.49 6.94
CA LEU A 145 -6.62 -29.65 6.20
C LEU A 145 -5.64 -30.67 6.82
N ASN A 146 -5.99 -31.26 7.97
CA ASN A 146 -5.15 -32.22 8.66
C ASN A 146 -5.82 -33.60 8.77
N PRO A 147 -5.73 -34.47 7.75
CA PRO A 147 -6.31 -35.81 7.79
C PRO A 147 -5.75 -36.70 8.91
N ALA A 148 -4.60 -36.40 9.48
CA ALA A 148 -3.98 -37.23 10.51
C ALA A 148 -4.56 -36.94 11.91
N ALA A 149 -4.74 -35.65 12.24
CA ALA A 149 -5.04 -35.20 13.60
C ALA A 149 -6.19 -34.17 13.69
N GLY A 150 -6.81 -33.81 12.56
CA GLY A 150 -7.94 -32.89 12.51
C GLY A 150 -9.14 -33.44 13.26
N CYS A 151 -9.56 -32.72 14.30
CA CYS A 151 -10.65 -33.10 15.17
C CYS A 151 -11.47 -31.87 15.58
N LEU A 152 -12.76 -32.09 15.88
CA LEU A 152 -13.67 -31.05 16.33
C LEU A 152 -14.60 -31.60 17.41
N ARG A 153 -15.09 -30.74 18.32
CA ARG A 153 -15.97 -31.18 19.41
C ARG A 153 -17.38 -31.51 18.91
N PRO A 154 -17.89 -32.72 19.12
CA PRO A 154 -19.19 -33.14 18.59
C PRO A 154 -20.35 -32.40 19.28
N PRO A 155 -21.56 -32.42 18.70
CA PRO A 155 -22.75 -31.86 19.32
C PRO A 155 -22.95 -32.39 20.75
N GLY A 156 -23.29 -31.50 21.70
CA GLY A 156 -23.49 -31.84 23.11
C GLY A 156 -22.22 -31.92 23.97
N ALA A 157 -21.03 -32.01 23.37
CA ALA A 157 -19.79 -32.17 24.15
C ALA A 157 -19.48 -30.93 25.02
N PRO A 158 -18.87 -31.10 26.21
CA PRO A 158 -18.59 -30.01 27.13
C PRO A 158 -17.54 -29.02 26.61
N HIS A 159 -17.73 -27.74 26.91
CA HIS A 159 -16.71 -26.70 26.71
C HIS A 159 -15.82 -26.55 27.95
N ARG A 160 -14.58 -26.06 27.76
CA ARG A 160 -13.67 -25.73 28.88
C ARG A 160 -14.24 -24.69 29.88
N THR A 161 -15.26 -23.93 29.47
CA THR A 161 -15.96 -22.94 30.31
C THR A 161 -17.25 -23.50 30.91
N GLY A 162 -17.50 -24.81 30.79
CA GLY A 162 -18.59 -25.55 31.45
C GLY A 162 -19.88 -25.66 30.65
N GLN A 163 -20.12 -24.83 29.65
CA GLN A 163 -21.34 -24.92 28.83
C GLN A 163 -21.18 -25.94 27.70
N PRO A 164 -22.08 -26.93 27.53
CA PRO A 164 -21.99 -27.88 26.44
C PRO A 164 -22.28 -27.23 25.08
N SER A 165 -21.82 -27.88 24.00
CA SER A 165 -22.17 -27.47 22.65
C SER A 165 -23.66 -27.66 22.40
N GLN A 166 -24.37 -26.57 22.07
CA GLN A 166 -25.81 -26.59 21.87
C GLN A 166 -26.16 -26.69 20.39
N ILE A 167 -27.04 -27.61 20.02
CA ILE A 167 -27.57 -27.71 18.65
C ILE A 167 -28.53 -26.55 18.40
N LEU A 168 -28.23 -25.76 17.37
CA LEU A 168 -29.04 -24.65 16.91
C LEU A 168 -29.93 -25.05 15.73
N ARG A 169 -29.43 -25.96 14.87
CA ARG A 169 -30.13 -26.42 13.67
C ARG A 169 -29.72 -27.83 13.29
N GLY A 170 -30.66 -28.58 12.71
CA GLY A 170 -30.46 -29.93 12.22
C GLY A 170 -30.72 -30.99 13.29
N ASP A 171 -30.74 -32.25 12.86
CA ASP A 171 -30.94 -33.41 13.73
C ASP A 171 -29.61 -34.20 13.83
N PRO A 172 -29.05 -34.42 15.03
CA PRO A 172 -27.84 -35.21 15.21
C PRO A 172 -27.93 -36.65 14.66
N VAL A 173 -29.14 -37.19 14.43
CA VAL A 173 -29.34 -38.46 13.71
C VAL A 173 -28.73 -38.43 12.30
N GLU A 174 -28.63 -37.27 11.67
CA GLU A 174 -28.01 -37.12 10.34
C GLU A 174 -26.50 -37.39 10.36
N LEU A 175 -25.84 -37.34 11.52
CA LEU A 175 -24.44 -37.72 11.68
C LEU A 175 -24.29 -39.23 11.92
N ILE A 176 -25.30 -39.87 12.54
CA ILE A 176 -25.33 -41.33 12.77
C ILE A 176 -25.69 -42.06 11.47
N ARG A 177 -26.60 -41.50 10.68
CA ARG A 177 -27.07 -42.07 9.40
C ARG A 177 -26.74 -41.09 8.26
N PRO A 178 -25.45 -40.97 7.90
CA PRO A 178 -25.00 -39.94 6.97
C PRO A 178 -25.51 -40.17 5.55
N ARG A 179 -26.01 -39.11 4.92
CA ARG A 179 -26.58 -39.14 3.56
C ARG A 179 -25.86 -38.26 2.56
N ALA A 180 -24.93 -37.42 3.00
CA ALA A 180 -24.23 -36.51 2.09
C ALA A 180 -23.31 -37.29 1.15
N SER A 181 -23.61 -37.21 -0.15
CA SER A 181 -22.84 -37.91 -1.20
C SER A 181 -21.67 -37.07 -1.70
N ARG A 182 -20.67 -37.74 -2.31
CA ARG A 182 -19.57 -37.04 -3.02
C ARG A 182 -20.10 -36.05 -4.05
N ARG A 183 -21.14 -36.43 -4.79
CA ARG A 183 -21.78 -35.56 -5.81
C ARG A 183 -22.29 -34.27 -5.18
N GLN A 184 -22.98 -34.35 -4.05
CA GLN A 184 -23.48 -33.17 -3.37
C GLN A 184 -22.35 -32.28 -2.84
N LEU A 185 -21.23 -32.85 -2.40
CA LEU A 185 -20.08 -32.03 -2.00
C LEU A 185 -19.36 -31.37 -3.18
N THR A 186 -19.30 -32.03 -4.35
CA THR A 186 -18.84 -31.38 -5.57
C THR A 186 -19.79 -30.25 -5.95
N GLN A 187 -21.11 -30.46 -5.89
CA GLN A 187 -22.10 -29.40 -6.10
C GLN A 187 -21.97 -28.25 -5.08
N LEU A 188 -21.61 -28.56 -3.83
CA LEU A 188 -21.35 -27.56 -2.80
C LEU A 188 -20.09 -26.76 -3.13
N LEU A 189 -19.03 -27.42 -3.58
CA LEU A 189 -17.83 -26.75 -4.07
C LEU A 189 -18.15 -25.83 -5.25
N ASP A 190 -18.84 -26.35 -6.27
CA ASP A 190 -19.25 -25.59 -7.45
C ASP A 190 -20.11 -24.39 -7.04
N ALA A 191 -21.08 -24.58 -6.15
CA ALA A 191 -21.93 -23.48 -5.68
C ALA A 191 -21.15 -22.44 -4.85
N ILE A 192 -20.17 -22.84 -4.05
CA ILE A 192 -19.27 -21.90 -3.36
C ILE A 192 -18.40 -21.14 -4.37
N GLU A 193 -17.90 -21.82 -5.40
CA GLU A 193 -17.15 -21.20 -6.50
C GLU A 193 -18.03 -20.22 -7.30
N ASP A 194 -19.31 -20.55 -7.51
CA ASP A 194 -20.30 -19.65 -8.12
C ASP A 194 -20.59 -18.44 -7.24
N GLN A 195 -20.71 -18.62 -5.92
CA GLN A 195 -20.82 -17.49 -5.00
C GLN A 195 -19.57 -16.60 -5.09
N LEU A 196 -18.38 -17.20 -5.11
CA LEU A 196 -17.13 -16.49 -5.29
C LEU A 196 -17.07 -15.78 -6.66
N ALA A 197 -17.60 -16.38 -7.72
CA ALA A 197 -17.69 -15.79 -9.05
C ALA A 197 -18.70 -14.63 -9.12
N HIS A 198 -19.85 -14.77 -8.45
CA HIS A 198 -20.91 -13.75 -8.35
C HIS A 198 -20.46 -12.54 -7.52
N TYR A 199 -19.69 -12.76 -6.45
CA TYR A 199 -18.98 -11.69 -5.74
C TYR A 199 -17.84 -11.06 -6.57
N ARG A 200 -17.34 -11.77 -7.60
CA ARG A 200 -16.20 -11.35 -8.42
C ARG A 200 -16.57 -10.72 -9.76
N ASN A 201 -17.83 -10.64 -10.20
CA ASN A 201 -18.27 -9.85 -11.37
C ASN A 201 -19.80 -9.71 -11.51
N PRO A 202 -20.29 -8.59 -12.07
CA PRO A 202 -21.13 -8.64 -13.25
C PRO A 202 -20.28 -8.33 -14.48
N THR A 203 -20.34 -9.25 -15.45
CA THR A 203 -19.92 -9.14 -16.87
C THR A 203 -18.63 -9.87 -17.26
N THR A 204 -18.88 -10.98 -17.96
CA THR A 204 -18.07 -11.75 -18.92
C THR A 204 -16.98 -12.69 -18.40
N ALA A 205 -17.26 -13.97 -18.63
CA ALA A 205 -16.37 -15.12 -18.48
C ALA A 205 -15.18 -15.05 -19.46
N ALA A 206 -14.03 -15.57 -19.01
CA ALA A 206 -12.96 -16.04 -19.86
C ALA A 206 -12.35 -17.33 -19.24
N PRO A 207 -11.91 -18.29 -20.07
CA PRO A 207 -11.34 -19.54 -19.61
C PRO A 207 -9.91 -19.38 -19.06
N SER A 208 -9.56 -20.35 -18.23
CA SER A 208 -8.31 -20.53 -17.48
C SER A 208 -7.02 -20.49 -18.32
N ALA A 209 -6.11 -19.58 -17.96
CA ALA A 209 -4.66 -19.65 -18.21
C ALA A 209 -3.91 -18.97 -17.03
N ALA A 210 -3.62 -19.73 -15.98
CA ALA A 210 -2.92 -19.31 -14.76
C ALA A 210 -1.39 -19.57 -14.90
N ALA A 211 -0.44 -18.77 -14.41
CA ALA A 211 -0.45 -17.63 -13.50
C ALA A 211 0.69 -16.66 -13.85
N GLY A 212 0.42 -15.35 -13.78
CA GLY A 212 1.34 -14.26 -14.19
C GLY A 212 2.48 -13.95 -13.22
N VAL A 213 3.16 -14.99 -12.72
CA VAL A 213 4.34 -14.92 -11.83
C VAL A 213 5.49 -15.65 -12.54
N ALA A 214 6.64 -15.00 -12.66
CA ALA A 214 7.86 -15.56 -13.24
C ALA A 214 8.86 -15.89 -12.12
N ILE A 215 9.89 -16.68 -12.45
CA ILE A 215 10.97 -17.06 -11.52
C ILE A 215 12.26 -16.41 -12.03
N ASP A 216 12.99 -15.72 -11.14
CA ASP A 216 14.28 -15.10 -11.45
C ASP A 216 15.44 -16.11 -11.46
N GLY A 217 16.64 -15.66 -11.83
CA GLY A 217 17.85 -16.50 -11.87
C GLY A 217 18.28 -17.08 -10.52
N HIS A 218 17.64 -16.67 -9.42
CA HIS A 218 17.87 -17.17 -8.07
C HIS A 218 16.71 -18.06 -7.56
N GLY A 219 15.80 -18.47 -8.45
CA GLY A 219 14.68 -19.33 -8.09
C GLY A 219 13.57 -18.61 -7.31
N ARG A 220 13.53 -17.27 -7.33
CA ARG A 220 12.58 -16.46 -6.56
C ARG A 220 11.49 -15.90 -7.44
N ARG A 221 10.27 -15.78 -6.91
CA ARG A 221 9.12 -15.31 -7.71
C ARG A 221 9.18 -13.82 -7.95
N TYR A 222 8.74 -13.35 -9.12
CA TYR A 222 8.57 -11.91 -9.38
C TYR A 222 7.41 -11.66 -10.36
N LEU A 223 7.00 -10.40 -10.49
CA LEU A 223 5.94 -9.99 -11.42
C LEU A 223 6.57 -9.53 -12.75
N PRO A 224 6.45 -10.30 -13.84
CA PRO A 224 7.07 -9.98 -15.14
C PRO A 224 6.41 -8.78 -15.81
N GLY A 225 7.13 -8.03 -16.66
CA GLY A 225 6.56 -6.94 -17.48
C GLY A 225 6.40 -5.59 -16.77
N ARG A 226 6.91 -5.42 -15.54
CA ARG A 226 6.97 -4.11 -14.88
C ARG A 226 8.29 -3.41 -15.20
N THR A 227 8.22 -2.17 -15.69
CA THR A 227 9.38 -1.27 -15.71
C THR A 227 9.79 -0.94 -14.27
N ARG A 228 11.08 -1.13 -14.00
CA ARG A 228 11.72 -0.84 -12.70
C ARG A 228 11.48 0.63 -12.33
N ARG A 229 11.01 0.84 -11.10
CA ARG A 229 10.68 2.15 -10.54
C ARG A 229 11.13 2.24 -9.08
N THR A 230 11.14 3.46 -8.55
CA THR A 230 11.28 3.68 -7.11
C THR A 230 10.00 3.22 -6.40
N PRO A 231 10.08 2.51 -5.25
CA PRO A 231 8.91 2.19 -4.43
C PRO A 231 8.13 3.44 -4.01
N ALA A 232 6.84 3.29 -3.75
CA ALA A 232 6.02 4.40 -3.24
C ALA A 232 6.60 4.94 -1.93
N PRO A 233 6.48 6.26 -1.64
CA PRO A 233 7.12 6.87 -0.47
C PRO A 233 6.84 6.16 0.85
N ALA A 234 5.60 5.69 1.09
CA ALA A 234 5.24 4.95 2.30
C ALA A 234 5.92 3.57 2.40
N SER A 235 6.15 2.89 1.28
CA SER A 235 6.85 1.60 1.26
C SER A 235 8.36 1.78 1.33
N LEU A 236 8.88 2.85 0.75
CA LEU A 236 10.28 3.24 0.89
C LEU A 236 10.58 3.63 2.35
N ASP A 237 9.73 4.44 2.96
CA ASP A 237 9.79 4.80 4.38
C ASP A 237 9.71 3.55 5.27
N ALA A 238 8.79 2.63 4.99
CA ALA A 238 8.71 1.35 5.70
C ALA A 238 10.00 0.51 5.58
N LEU A 239 10.75 0.61 4.48
CA LEU A 239 12.02 -0.08 4.27
C LEU A 239 13.20 0.61 4.98
N THR A 240 13.24 1.94 4.99
CA THR A 240 14.38 2.72 5.47
C THR A 240 14.26 3.13 6.94
N THR A 241 13.04 3.17 7.49
CA THR A 241 12.79 3.65 8.86
C THR A 241 12.86 2.50 9.85
N ALA A 242 13.53 2.70 10.98
CA ALA A 242 13.67 1.67 12.01
C ALA A 242 12.34 1.31 12.66
N VAL A 243 12.14 0.02 12.93
CA VAL A 243 10.93 -0.46 13.60
C VAL A 243 10.90 0.03 15.05
N PRO A 244 9.87 0.78 15.49
CA PRO A 244 9.76 1.21 16.88
C PRO A 244 9.67 0.03 17.85
N ALA A 245 10.19 0.19 19.07
CA ALA A 245 10.09 -0.83 20.11
C ALA A 245 8.60 -1.15 20.43
N GLY A 246 8.23 -2.43 20.36
CA GLY A 246 6.86 -2.89 20.55
C GLY A 246 5.93 -2.72 19.33
N ALA A 247 6.42 -2.14 18.22
CA ALA A 247 5.67 -2.11 16.97
C ALA A 247 5.79 -3.42 16.19
N ASP A 248 4.83 -3.66 15.29
CA ASP A 248 4.78 -4.87 14.48
C ASP A 248 5.80 -4.81 13.31
N ALA A 249 7.00 -5.31 13.57
CA ALA A 249 8.06 -5.45 12.58
C ALA A 249 7.61 -6.25 11.34
N SER A 250 6.70 -7.22 11.50
CA SER A 250 6.24 -8.05 10.40
C SER A 250 5.34 -7.26 9.44
N ALA A 251 4.44 -6.44 9.99
CA ALA A 251 3.58 -5.57 9.21
C ALA A 251 4.38 -4.51 8.44
N GLN A 252 5.40 -3.92 9.07
CA GLN A 252 6.27 -2.95 8.41
C GLN A 252 7.07 -3.59 7.26
N MET A 253 7.71 -4.74 7.51
CA MET A 253 8.41 -5.49 6.46
C MET A 253 7.46 -5.85 5.31
N TRP A 254 6.24 -6.30 5.62
CA TRP A 254 5.24 -6.64 4.61
C TRP A 254 4.86 -5.45 3.70
N VAL A 255 4.70 -4.24 4.26
CA VAL A 255 4.45 -3.02 3.49
C VAL A 255 5.62 -2.67 2.56
N ALA A 256 6.85 -2.85 3.03
CA ALA A 256 8.05 -2.65 2.23
C ALA A 256 8.12 -3.65 1.06
N LEU A 257 7.92 -4.95 1.32
CA LEU A 257 7.97 -6.00 0.31
C LEU A 257 6.90 -5.80 -0.79
N LEU A 258 5.66 -5.48 -0.40
CA LEU A 258 4.57 -5.18 -1.36
C LEU A 258 4.90 -3.98 -2.25
N GLY A 259 5.50 -2.92 -1.69
CA GLY A 259 5.90 -1.75 -2.44
C GLY A 259 7.02 -2.03 -3.43
N CYS A 260 8.05 -2.76 -3.00
CA CYS A 260 9.18 -3.13 -3.84
C CYS A 260 8.74 -4.05 -5.00
N ALA A 261 7.93 -5.08 -4.71
CA ALA A 261 7.38 -5.96 -5.74
C ALA A 261 6.47 -5.21 -6.75
N ARG A 262 5.68 -4.22 -6.29
CA ARG A 262 4.91 -3.33 -7.18
C ARG A 262 5.81 -2.44 -8.05
N ALA A 263 6.96 -2.04 -7.53
CA ALA A 263 7.95 -1.21 -8.21
C ALA A 263 8.84 -1.98 -9.20
N GLY A 264 8.61 -3.29 -9.35
CA GLY A 264 9.37 -4.14 -10.27
C GLY A 264 10.76 -4.55 -9.74
N TRP A 265 10.96 -4.49 -8.42
CA TRP A 265 12.18 -5.01 -7.79
C TRP A 265 12.15 -6.54 -7.77
N GLN A 266 13.33 -7.14 -7.62
CA GLN A 266 13.53 -8.58 -7.45
C GLN A 266 14.09 -8.91 -6.06
N HIS A 267 14.00 -10.17 -5.66
CA HIS A 267 14.40 -10.63 -4.34
C HIS A 267 15.87 -10.33 -4.01
N HIS A 268 16.78 -10.50 -4.98
CA HIS A 268 18.22 -10.29 -4.76
C HIS A 268 18.55 -8.86 -4.30
N GLU A 269 17.74 -7.88 -4.71
CA GLU A 269 17.92 -6.46 -4.35
C GLU A 269 17.59 -6.23 -2.87
N LEU A 270 16.55 -6.89 -2.37
CA LEU A 270 16.20 -6.86 -0.94
C LEU A 270 17.16 -7.71 -0.12
N ALA A 271 17.67 -8.81 -0.67
CA ALA A 271 18.66 -9.65 -0.02
C ALA A 271 19.98 -8.88 0.20
N ALA A 272 20.41 -8.05 -0.75
CA ALA A 272 21.57 -7.18 -0.61
C ALA A 272 21.41 -6.10 0.50
N LEU A 273 20.15 -5.78 0.84
CA LEU A 273 19.81 -4.81 1.90
C LEU A 273 19.50 -5.49 3.23
N LEU A 274 19.55 -6.83 3.32
CA LEU A 274 19.10 -7.57 4.50
C LEU A 274 19.85 -7.19 5.77
N ASP A 275 21.13 -6.85 5.68
CA ASP A 275 21.95 -6.51 6.85
C ASP A 275 21.82 -5.03 7.25
N THR A 276 21.46 -4.15 6.31
CA THR A 276 21.54 -2.69 6.50
C THR A 276 20.18 -2.00 6.58
N ALA A 277 19.14 -2.53 5.93
CA ALA A 277 17.82 -1.88 5.90
C ALA A 277 17.06 -2.06 7.22
N PRO A 278 16.70 -0.98 7.93
CA PRO A 278 16.00 -1.09 9.21
C PRO A 278 14.60 -1.73 9.10
N GLY A 279 13.91 -1.56 7.97
CA GLY A 279 12.60 -2.17 7.72
C GLY A 279 12.60 -3.69 7.55
N LEU A 280 13.78 -4.32 7.42
CA LEU A 280 13.94 -5.79 7.32
C LEU A 280 14.21 -6.45 8.69
N GLU A 281 13.96 -5.72 9.78
CA GLU A 281 14.18 -6.21 11.15
C GLU A 281 13.41 -7.50 11.48
N HIS A 282 12.24 -7.72 10.89
CA HIS A 282 11.50 -8.97 11.09
C HIS A 282 12.21 -10.21 10.52
N ALA A 283 12.97 -10.04 9.44
CA ALA A 283 13.79 -11.10 8.89
C ALA A 283 14.96 -11.40 9.84
N ARG A 284 15.62 -10.39 10.40
CA ARG A 284 16.80 -10.59 11.26
C ARG A 284 16.47 -11.08 12.67
N THR A 285 15.33 -10.67 13.24
CA THR A 285 15.01 -10.91 14.65
C THR A 285 13.59 -11.46 14.85
N GLN A 286 13.36 -12.06 16.02
CA GLN A 286 12.05 -12.57 16.44
C GLN A 286 11.68 -12.06 17.84
N PRO A 287 10.38 -11.98 18.19
CA PRO A 287 9.97 -11.58 19.54
C PRO A 287 10.52 -12.54 20.60
N ALA A 288 11.03 -12.00 21.70
CA ALA A 288 11.42 -12.77 22.87
C ALA A 288 10.21 -13.27 23.67
N ALA A 289 10.42 -14.21 24.59
CA ALA A 289 9.38 -14.82 25.43
C ALA A 289 8.68 -13.83 26.39
N ASP A 290 9.15 -12.59 26.48
CA ASP A 290 8.67 -11.55 27.40
C ASP A 290 7.41 -10.80 26.93
N ARG A 291 6.50 -11.51 26.23
CA ARG A 291 5.34 -10.94 25.52
C ARG A 291 5.75 -9.97 24.39
N GLY A 292 6.92 -10.16 23.78
CA GLY A 292 7.37 -9.44 22.59
C GLY A 292 7.84 -8.00 22.84
N ARG A 293 8.30 -7.70 24.06
CA ARG A 293 8.87 -6.40 24.41
C ARG A 293 10.33 -6.29 23.97
N SER A 294 11.06 -7.39 23.97
CA SER A 294 12.40 -7.49 23.41
C SER A 294 12.43 -8.40 22.18
N ARG A 295 13.48 -8.24 21.36
CA ARG A 295 13.70 -9.01 20.13
C ARG A 295 15.03 -9.73 20.23
N THR A 296 15.06 -10.99 19.84
CA THR A 296 16.29 -11.79 19.79
C THR A 296 16.70 -12.09 18.35
N PRO A 297 18.01 -12.18 18.04
CA PRO A 297 18.49 -12.60 16.73
C PRO A 297 17.93 -13.96 16.33
N ARG A 298 17.58 -14.11 15.06
CA ARG A 298 17.21 -15.41 14.51
C ARG A 298 18.45 -16.29 14.30
N PRO A 299 18.28 -17.63 14.27
CA PRO A 299 19.36 -18.55 13.92
C PRO A 299 19.96 -18.18 12.56
N THR A 300 21.27 -18.30 12.38
CA THR A 300 21.94 -17.95 11.13
C THR A 300 21.66 -18.94 9.99
N SER A 301 21.16 -20.15 10.30
CA SER A 301 20.84 -21.21 9.34
C SER A 301 19.49 -21.89 9.64
N GLY A 302 18.95 -22.62 8.66
CA GLY A 302 17.67 -23.34 8.77
C GLY A 302 16.43 -22.52 8.37
N ARG A 303 15.23 -23.07 8.61
CA ARG A 303 13.94 -22.46 8.17
C ARG A 303 13.67 -21.09 8.77
N HIS A 304 14.29 -20.77 9.90
CA HIS A 304 14.11 -19.50 10.59
C HIS A 304 15.26 -18.52 10.31
N SER A 305 16.16 -18.82 9.36
CA SER A 305 17.25 -17.89 9.05
C SER A 305 16.74 -16.60 8.42
N PRO A 306 17.44 -15.47 8.61
CA PRO A 306 17.01 -14.19 8.04
C PRO A 306 16.80 -14.23 6.52
N ALA A 307 17.73 -14.86 5.81
CA ALA A 307 17.62 -15.04 4.36
C ALA A 307 16.39 -15.88 3.98
N ARG A 308 16.06 -16.91 4.77
CA ARG A 308 14.92 -17.78 4.47
C ARG A 308 13.58 -17.13 4.79
N VAL A 309 13.50 -16.38 5.89
CA VAL A 309 12.30 -15.61 6.25
C VAL A 309 12.02 -14.51 5.22
N LEU A 310 13.05 -13.75 4.83
CA LEU A 310 12.92 -12.75 3.75
C LEU A 310 12.42 -13.41 2.46
N ALA A 311 12.96 -14.58 2.13
CA ALA A 311 12.55 -15.34 0.97
C ALA A 311 11.07 -15.77 1.04
N ASP A 312 10.68 -16.48 2.09
CA ASP A 312 9.30 -16.98 2.19
C ASP A 312 8.29 -15.81 2.20
N ASP A 313 8.62 -14.68 2.82
CA ASP A 313 7.75 -13.49 2.86
C ASP A 313 7.68 -12.75 1.53
N TRP A 314 8.79 -12.71 0.77
CA TRP A 314 8.82 -12.19 -0.58
C TRP A 314 7.90 -12.98 -1.52
N ASP A 315 7.97 -14.31 -1.52
CA ASP A 315 7.11 -15.13 -2.36
C ASP A 315 5.63 -14.95 -1.98
N ARG A 316 5.34 -14.84 -0.68
CA ARG A 316 3.98 -14.51 -0.19
C ARG A 316 3.51 -13.15 -0.70
N ALA A 317 4.38 -12.12 -0.70
CA ALA A 317 4.05 -10.78 -1.16
C ALA A 317 3.79 -10.75 -2.68
N VAL A 318 4.61 -11.43 -3.47
CA VAL A 318 4.43 -11.56 -4.92
C VAL A 318 3.13 -12.32 -5.26
N ASP A 319 2.86 -13.43 -4.57
CA ASP A 319 1.61 -14.19 -4.75
C ASP A 319 0.38 -13.37 -4.35
N HIS A 320 0.49 -12.57 -3.28
CA HIS A 320 -0.58 -11.66 -2.85
C HIS A 320 -0.90 -10.64 -3.96
N LEU A 321 0.12 -10.01 -4.54
CA LEU A 321 -0.05 -9.05 -5.63
C LEU A 321 -0.54 -9.70 -6.93
N ALA A 322 -0.06 -10.90 -7.26
CA ALA A 322 -0.49 -11.63 -8.45
C ALA A 322 -1.97 -12.02 -8.37
N ARG A 323 -2.47 -12.35 -7.17
CA ARG A 323 -3.91 -12.63 -6.93
C ARG A 323 -4.77 -11.37 -6.99
N GLN A 324 -4.27 -10.25 -6.47
CA GLN A 324 -4.99 -8.97 -6.52
C GLN A 324 -5.04 -8.37 -7.93
N HIS A 325 -4.05 -8.68 -8.77
CA HIS A 325 -3.94 -8.15 -10.12
C HIS A 325 -3.57 -9.28 -11.09
N PRO A 326 -4.53 -10.08 -11.58
CA PRO A 326 -4.25 -11.14 -12.54
C PRO A 326 -3.67 -10.58 -13.84
N PRO A 327 -2.85 -11.34 -14.58
CA PRO A 327 -2.16 -10.85 -15.78
C PRO A 327 -3.08 -10.25 -16.86
N ALA A 328 -4.31 -10.76 -17.02
CA ALA A 328 -5.31 -10.17 -17.91
C ALA A 328 -5.82 -8.80 -17.42
N ALA A 329 -6.11 -8.66 -16.12
CA ALA A 329 -6.47 -7.37 -15.53
C ALA A 329 -5.29 -6.39 -15.55
N ARG A 330 -4.05 -6.89 -15.41
CA ARG A 330 -2.83 -6.08 -15.53
C ARG A 330 -2.62 -5.57 -16.94
N THR A 331 -2.69 -6.44 -17.95
CA THR A 331 -2.56 -6.02 -19.36
C THR A 331 -3.68 -5.07 -19.78
N ALA A 332 -4.92 -5.30 -19.34
CA ALA A 332 -6.02 -4.35 -19.56
C ALA A 332 -5.80 -3.02 -18.83
N HIS A 333 -5.34 -3.04 -17.57
CA HIS A 333 -5.02 -1.83 -16.81
C HIS A 333 -3.81 -1.09 -17.39
N ASP A 334 -2.79 -1.79 -17.84
CA ASP A 334 -1.59 -1.25 -18.47
C ASP A 334 -1.94 -0.66 -19.84
N ALA A 335 -2.82 -1.31 -20.61
CA ALA A 335 -3.35 -0.78 -21.86
C ALA A 335 -4.25 0.45 -21.63
N ASP A 336 -5.07 0.44 -20.57
CA ASP A 336 -5.87 1.61 -20.17
C ASP A 336 -4.98 2.78 -19.73
N ALA A 337 -3.95 2.50 -18.92
CA ALA A 337 -2.95 3.47 -18.50
C ALA A 337 -2.16 4.01 -19.70
N ALA A 338 -1.80 3.16 -20.67
CA ALA A 338 -1.13 3.58 -21.91
C ALA A 338 -2.04 4.47 -22.78
N ARG A 339 -3.33 4.13 -22.92
CA ARG A 339 -4.32 4.97 -23.61
C ARG A 339 -4.49 6.33 -22.93
N LYS A 340 -4.60 6.34 -21.60
CA LYS A 340 -4.66 7.58 -20.80
C LYS A 340 -3.38 8.39 -20.94
N ALA A 341 -2.21 7.74 -20.89
CA ALA A 341 -0.93 8.40 -21.09
C ALA A 341 -0.83 9.06 -22.46
N ALA A 342 -1.22 8.37 -23.54
CA ALA A 342 -1.25 8.93 -24.89
C ALA A 342 -2.22 10.12 -25.00
N ALA A 343 -3.42 10.02 -24.42
CA ALA A 343 -4.41 11.10 -24.44
C ALA A 343 -3.95 12.35 -23.66
N ILE A 344 -3.34 12.15 -22.48
CA ILE A 344 -2.78 13.22 -21.67
C ILE A 344 -1.56 13.84 -22.36
N ASP A 345 -0.65 13.02 -22.91
CA ASP A 345 0.53 13.49 -23.63
C ASP A 345 0.14 14.35 -24.84
N HIS A 346 -0.85 13.90 -25.63
CA HIS A 346 -1.41 14.67 -26.75
C HIS A 346 -2.02 16.01 -26.30
N THR A 347 -2.82 16.00 -25.23
CA THR A 347 -3.45 17.22 -24.71
C THR A 347 -2.41 18.21 -24.17
N VAL A 348 -1.42 17.71 -23.43
CA VAL A 348 -0.32 18.52 -22.89
C VAL A 348 0.55 19.07 -24.01
N HIS A 349 0.81 18.30 -25.07
CA HIS A 349 1.50 18.77 -26.26
C HIS A 349 0.77 19.96 -26.89
N ALA A 350 -0.54 19.85 -27.11
CA ALA A 350 -1.35 20.95 -27.67
C ALA A 350 -1.32 22.21 -26.78
N ILE A 351 -1.37 22.05 -25.46
CA ILE A 351 -1.22 23.16 -24.49
C ILE A 351 0.16 23.81 -24.61
N GLN A 352 1.22 23.00 -24.77
CA GLN A 352 2.60 23.46 -24.87
C GLN A 352 2.86 24.20 -26.19
N GLU A 353 2.39 23.67 -27.32
CA GLU A 353 2.46 24.35 -28.63
C GLU A 353 1.72 25.68 -28.60
N ARG A 354 0.52 25.71 -28.01
CA ARG A 354 -0.25 26.94 -27.86
C ARG A 354 0.49 27.96 -27.00
N ALA A 355 1.09 27.52 -25.89
CA ALA A 355 1.89 28.39 -25.06
C ALA A 355 3.10 28.94 -25.85
N ASP A 356 3.80 28.12 -26.62
CA ASP A 356 4.95 28.56 -27.41
C ASP A 356 4.56 29.50 -28.56
N ALA A 357 3.35 29.38 -29.12
CA ALA A 357 2.79 30.32 -30.09
C ALA A 357 2.44 31.70 -29.50
N MET A 358 2.56 31.90 -28.19
CA MET A 358 2.24 33.16 -27.49
C MET A 358 3.47 33.79 -26.80
N PRO A 359 4.61 34.02 -27.48
CA PRO A 359 5.84 34.51 -26.85
C PRO A 359 5.65 35.87 -26.16
N GLY A 360 4.74 36.72 -26.66
CA GLY A 360 4.39 38.00 -26.04
C GLY A 360 3.81 37.87 -24.63
N ARG A 361 2.99 36.85 -24.36
CA ARG A 361 2.34 36.62 -23.05
C ARG A 361 3.34 36.25 -21.96
N TRP A 362 4.50 35.71 -22.35
CA TRP A 362 5.54 35.30 -21.40
C TRP A 362 6.54 36.42 -21.10
N ARG A 363 6.34 37.63 -21.67
CA ARG A 363 7.13 38.83 -21.36
C ARG A 363 6.73 39.43 -20.01
N HIS A 364 7.53 40.37 -19.50
CA HIS A 364 7.24 41.18 -18.31
C HIS A 364 6.73 40.39 -17.09
N GLY A 365 7.50 39.40 -16.64
CA GLY A 365 7.13 38.54 -15.50
C GLY A 365 6.43 37.24 -15.90
N GLY A 366 5.95 37.11 -17.14
CA GLY A 366 5.32 35.90 -17.64
C GLY A 366 6.24 34.66 -17.70
N ALA A 367 7.56 34.81 -17.64
CA ALA A 367 8.50 33.69 -17.62
C ALA A 367 8.29 32.76 -16.40
N THR A 368 7.90 33.32 -15.25
CA THR A 368 7.54 32.50 -14.06
C THR A 368 6.26 31.74 -14.31
N HIS A 369 5.25 32.37 -14.92
CA HIS A 369 3.99 31.73 -15.29
C HIS A 369 4.21 30.60 -16.30
N ARG A 370 5.06 30.80 -17.32
CA ARG A 370 5.41 29.76 -18.30
C ARG A 370 6.04 28.55 -17.61
N ARG A 371 6.99 28.80 -16.70
CA ARG A 371 7.67 27.74 -15.95
C ARG A 371 6.72 27.03 -14.97
N THR A 372 5.79 27.76 -14.36
CA THR A 372 4.73 27.15 -13.54
C THR A 372 3.81 26.27 -14.40
N LEU A 373 3.40 26.72 -15.58
CA LEU A 373 2.61 25.93 -16.52
C LEU A 373 3.34 24.64 -16.93
N ASP A 374 4.65 24.70 -17.17
CA ASP A 374 5.48 23.51 -17.43
C ASP A 374 5.44 22.51 -16.27
N GLY A 375 5.56 23.00 -15.03
CA GLY A 375 5.44 22.19 -13.83
C GLY A 375 4.07 21.50 -13.72
N ILE A 376 2.99 22.22 -14.03
CA ILE A 376 1.62 21.68 -14.00
C ILE A 376 1.44 20.63 -15.10
N CYS A 377 1.90 20.91 -16.32
CA CYS A 377 1.90 19.97 -17.44
C CYS A 377 2.66 18.69 -17.10
N LEU A 378 3.81 18.80 -16.42
CA LEU A 378 4.56 17.64 -15.95
C LEU A 378 3.77 16.84 -14.90
N LEU A 379 3.10 17.51 -13.95
CA LEU A 379 2.24 16.83 -12.98
C LEU A 379 1.04 16.14 -13.66
N ALA A 380 0.46 16.73 -14.70
CA ALA A 380 -0.57 16.09 -15.51
C ALA A 380 -0.07 14.79 -16.15
N CYS A 381 1.09 14.83 -16.80
CA CYS A 381 1.71 13.64 -17.39
C CYS A 381 2.08 12.57 -16.36
N ARG A 382 2.48 12.98 -15.14
CA ARG A 382 2.81 12.03 -14.05
C ARG A 382 1.56 11.42 -13.40
N GLY A 383 0.50 12.21 -13.27
CA GLY A 383 -0.77 11.80 -12.66
C GLY A 383 -1.73 11.12 -13.63
N LEU A 384 -1.47 11.18 -14.94
CA LEU A 384 -2.39 10.73 -15.99
C LEU A 384 -3.78 11.36 -15.87
N THR A 385 -3.84 12.62 -15.47
CA THR A 385 -5.07 13.39 -15.23
C THR A 385 -4.82 14.89 -15.47
N LEU A 386 -5.86 15.60 -15.91
CA LEU A 386 -5.87 17.07 -15.99
C LEU A 386 -6.49 17.73 -14.74
N ASP A 387 -7.23 16.97 -13.92
CA ASP A 387 -7.71 17.40 -12.60
C ASP A 387 -6.60 17.14 -11.57
N LEU A 388 -6.03 18.23 -11.06
CA LEU A 388 -4.80 18.25 -10.29
C LEU A 388 -5.00 18.98 -8.96
N GLU A 389 -4.53 18.36 -7.89
CA GLU A 389 -4.24 19.09 -6.67
C GLU A 389 -2.86 19.74 -6.79
N LEU A 390 -2.80 21.07 -6.69
CA LEU A 390 -1.59 21.84 -6.95
C LEU A 390 -1.03 22.46 -5.65
N PRO A 391 -0.25 21.71 -4.85
CA PRO A 391 0.42 22.26 -3.69
C PRO A 391 1.54 23.22 -4.11
N ILE A 392 1.37 24.50 -3.77
CA ILE A 392 2.28 25.60 -4.17
C ILE A 392 3.75 25.36 -3.77
N ARG A 393 3.99 24.66 -2.66
CA ARG A 393 5.35 24.32 -2.19
C ARG A 393 6.00 23.26 -3.08
N HIS A 394 5.26 22.20 -3.40
CA HIS A 394 5.75 21.14 -4.28
C HIS A 394 6.01 21.68 -5.69
N LEU A 395 5.09 22.47 -6.24
CA LEU A 395 5.31 23.17 -7.51
C LEU A 395 6.52 24.13 -7.44
N GLY A 396 6.72 24.80 -6.30
CA GLY A 396 7.91 25.63 -6.08
C GLY A 396 9.22 24.83 -6.17
N LEU A 397 9.29 23.66 -5.53
CA LEU A 397 10.45 22.77 -5.61
C LEU A 397 10.62 22.14 -6.99
N LEU A 398 9.52 21.86 -7.69
CA LEU A 398 9.55 21.31 -9.04
C LEU A 398 10.08 22.33 -10.06
N THR A 399 9.70 23.60 -9.90
CA THR A 399 10.02 24.68 -10.86
C THR A 399 11.22 25.54 -10.46
N GLY A 400 11.74 25.37 -9.24
CA GLY A 400 12.77 26.23 -8.67
C GLY A 400 12.26 27.62 -8.25
N LEU A 401 10.95 27.84 -8.23
CA LEU A 401 10.32 29.10 -7.84
C LEU A 401 9.94 29.11 -6.35
N SER A 402 9.65 30.30 -5.80
CA SER A 402 9.11 30.41 -4.45
C SER A 402 7.63 30.04 -4.41
N ARG A 403 7.12 29.57 -3.26
CA ARG A 403 5.68 29.28 -3.05
C ARG A 403 4.79 30.46 -3.38
N GLU A 404 5.24 31.69 -3.11
CA GLU A 404 4.46 32.91 -3.36
C GLU A 404 4.46 33.24 -4.86
N THR A 405 5.60 33.09 -5.53
CA THR A 405 5.68 33.22 -7.00
C THR A 405 4.78 32.21 -7.70
N VAL A 406 4.76 30.97 -7.23
CA VAL A 406 3.86 29.93 -7.77
C VAL A 406 2.40 30.29 -7.50
N ARG A 407 2.05 30.75 -6.30
CA ARG A 407 0.69 31.15 -5.96
C ARG A 407 0.18 32.27 -6.89
N GLN A 408 1.02 33.28 -7.14
CA GLN A 408 0.72 34.36 -8.08
C GLN A 408 0.59 33.84 -9.52
N ALA A 409 1.48 32.94 -9.93
CA ALA A 409 1.42 32.32 -11.25
C ALA A 409 0.16 31.48 -11.46
N LEU A 410 -0.29 30.71 -10.46
CA LEU A 410 -1.55 29.96 -10.53
C LEU A 410 -2.75 30.90 -10.72
N ALA A 411 -2.81 32.00 -9.97
CA ALA A 411 -3.88 32.99 -10.10
C ALA A 411 -3.88 33.64 -11.50
N ALA A 412 -2.72 34.00 -12.03
CA ALA A 412 -2.60 34.58 -13.37
C ALA A 412 -2.98 33.57 -14.47
N LEU A 413 -2.50 32.32 -14.38
CA LEU A 413 -2.86 31.26 -15.32
C LEU A 413 -4.36 30.95 -15.30
N ALA A 414 -5.00 31.05 -14.14
CA ALA A 414 -6.45 30.90 -14.02
C ALA A 414 -7.22 32.06 -14.64
N ALA A 415 -6.77 33.30 -14.40
CA ALA A 415 -7.36 34.49 -15.04
C ALA A 415 -7.26 34.44 -16.57
N ASP A 416 -6.16 33.89 -17.09
CA ASP A 416 -5.90 33.68 -18.51
C ASP A 416 -6.62 32.44 -19.10
N GLY A 417 -7.37 31.67 -18.30
CA GLY A 417 -8.14 30.49 -18.76
C GLY A 417 -7.34 29.20 -18.98
N TRP A 418 -6.06 29.14 -18.56
CA TRP A 418 -5.25 27.92 -18.60
C TRP A 418 -5.58 26.96 -17.45
N LEU A 419 -6.17 27.47 -16.37
CA LEU A 419 -6.57 26.70 -15.20
C LEU A 419 -7.99 27.06 -14.78
N ILE A 420 -8.77 26.04 -14.42
CA ILE A 420 -10.09 26.22 -13.83
C ILE A 420 -10.02 25.79 -12.37
N HIS A 421 -10.26 26.71 -11.44
CA HIS A 421 -10.31 26.38 -10.02
C HIS A 421 -11.59 25.61 -9.70
N THR A 422 -11.47 24.35 -9.28
CA THR A 422 -12.62 23.49 -9.00
C THR A 422 -12.93 23.40 -7.51
N ARG A 423 -11.91 23.33 -6.65
CA ARG A 423 -12.09 23.22 -5.20
C ARG A 423 -11.02 23.99 -4.42
N PRO A 424 -11.40 24.74 -3.38
CA PRO A 424 -10.44 25.40 -2.49
C PRO A 424 -9.64 24.38 -1.68
N THR A 425 -8.55 24.84 -1.06
CA THR A 425 -7.77 24.04 -0.10
C THR A 425 -8.64 23.59 1.07
N HIS A 426 -8.52 22.34 1.50
CA HIS A 426 -9.24 21.81 2.66
C HIS A 426 -8.38 20.83 3.46
N GLY A 427 -8.14 21.15 4.74
CA GLY A 427 -7.32 20.32 5.62
C GLY A 427 -5.90 20.10 5.06
N PRO A 428 -5.46 18.84 4.85
CA PRO A 428 -4.14 18.54 4.27
C PRO A 428 -4.11 18.63 2.74
N ARG A 429 -5.26 18.80 2.07
CA ARG A 429 -5.35 18.77 0.60
C ARG A 429 -5.14 20.16 0.00
N ALA A 430 -4.40 20.20 -1.11
CA ALA A 430 -4.20 21.43 -1.88
C ALA A 430 -5.48 21.81 -2.64
N ALA A 431 -5.54 23.04 -3.15
CA ALA A 431 -6.61 23.44 -4.06
C ALA A 431 -6.56 22.57 -5.33
N ALA A 432 -7.74 22.19 -5.80
CA ALA A 432 -7.92 21.40 -7.02
C ALA A 432 -8.19 22.32 -8.21
N TRP A 433 -7.53 21.98 -9.33
CA TRP A 433 -7.54 22.75 -10.56
C TRP A 433 -7.65 21.80 -11.73
N VAL A 434 -8.42 22.17 -12.76
CA VAL A 434 -8.40 21.49 -14.05
C VAL A 434 -7.47 22.25 -14.98
N LEU A 435 -6.47 21.57 -15.51
CA LEU A 435 -5.62 22.07 -16.60
C LEU A 435 -6.45 22.11 -17.88
N HIS A 436 -6.55 23.30 -18.47
CA HIS A 436 -7.40 23.57 -19.61
C HIS A 436 -6.60 24.27 -20.72
N SER A 437 -7.01 24.09 -21.97
CA SER A 437 -6.51 24.86 -23.12
C SER A 437 -7.54 25.92 -23.47
N PRO A 438 -7.25 27.23 -23.36
CA PRO A 438 -8.24 28.28 -23.66
C PRO A 438 -8.73 28.14 -25.11
N LEU A 439 -10.04 28.13 -25.37
CA LEU A 439 -10.61 27.89 -26.71
C LEU A 439 -10.56 29.13 -27.64
N ASP A 440 -10.37 30.34 -27.10
CA ASP A 440 -10.64 31.61 -27.80
C ASP A 440 -9.52 32.19 -28.67
N TYR A 441 -8.47 31.42 -28.98
CA TYR A 441 -7.41 31.87 -29.91
C TYR A 441 -7.23 30.87 -31.06
N PRO A 442 -7.21 31.32 -32.32
CA PRO A 442 -7.06 30.44 -33.48
C PRO A 442 -5.72 29.70 -33.41
N LEU A 443 -5.76 28.39 -33.67
CA LEU A 443 -4.57 27.58 -33.91
C LEU A 443 -3.98 27.98 -35.29
N PRO A 444 -2.65 28.06 -35.44
CA PRO A 444 -2.03 27.98 -36.76
C PRO A 444 -2.49 26.69 -37.45
N GLN A 445 -3.00 26.79 -38.68
CA GLN A 445 -3.65 25.68 -39.42
C GLN A 445 -2.71 24.53 -39.81
N GLU A 446 -1.43 24.59 -39.47
CA GLU A 446 -0.47 23.54 -39.79
C GLU A 446 -0.17 22.67 -38.56
N VAL A 447 -1.15 21.85 -38.18
CA VAL A 447 -0.90 20.70 -37.29
C VAL A 447 -0.15 19.65 -38.12
N THR A 448 1.16 19.81 -38.22
CA THR A 448 2.02 18.76 -38.76
C THR A 448 1.93 17.58 -37.80
N ARG A 449 1.61 16.39 -38.33
CA ARG A 449 1.53 15.10 -37.63
C ARG A 449 2.50 15.01 -36.44
N PRO A 450 2.15 14.34 -35.32
CA PRO A 450 3.07 14.17 -34.21
C PRO A 450 4.37 13.60 -34.76
N ARG A 451 5.43 14.42 -34.76
CA ARG A 451 6.77 13.93 -35.03
C ARG A 451 7.00 12.78 -34.05
N LEU A 452 7.67 11.72 -34.47
CA LEU A 452 8.22 10.69 -33.58
C LEU A 452 9.27 11.35 -32.67
N GLY A 453 8.81 12.23 -31.77
CA GLY A 453 9.59 13.04 -30.86
C GLY A 453 9.59 12.41 -29.47
N ARG A 454 10.52 12.87 -28.62
CA ARG A 454 10.54 12.45 -27.21
C ARG A 454 9.18 12.74 -26.55
N PRO A 455 8.67 11.85 -25.67
CA PRO A 455 7.41 12.10 -24.95
C PRO A 455 7.44 13.45 -24.24
N GLN A 456 6.29 14.14 -24.21
CA GLN A 456 6.18 15.50 -23.64
C GLN A 456 6.66 15.54 -22.18
N ARG A 457 6.38 14.47 -21.44
CA ARG A 457 6.87 14.27 -20.07
C ARG A 457 8.40 14.40 -19.98
N SER A 458 9.14 13.66 -20.80
CA SER A 458 10.61 13.64 -20.74
C SER A 458 11.21 14.98 -21.11
N GLN A 459 10.62 15.68 -22.09
CA GLN A 459 11.03 17.02 -22.46
C GLN A 459 10.82 18.03 -21.31
N LEU A 460 9.64 17.99 -20.66
CA LEU A 460 9.34 18.86 -19.52
C LEU A 460 10.22 18.55 -18.31
N GLU A 461 10.50 17.27 -18.03
CA GLU A 461 11.43 16.87 -16.96
C GLU A 461 12.83 17.43 -17.20
N GLN A 462 13.35 17.31 -18.41
CA GLN A 462 14.66 17.83 -18.78
C GLN A 462 14.69 19.36 -18.70
N ARG A 463 13.70 20.05 -19.28
CA ARG A 463 13.63 21.52 -19.28
C ARG A 463 13.54 22.09 -17.87
N LEU A 464 12.70 21.52 -17.00
CA LEU A 464 12.57 21.95 -15.62
C LEU A 464 13.83 21.64 -14.81
N ALA A 465 14.48 20.50 -15.01
CA ALA A 465 15.74 20.16 -14.34
C ALA A 465 16.88 21.13 -14.69
N LEU A 466 16.99 21.51 -15.97
CA LEU A 466 17.97 22.50 -16.42
C LEU A 466 17.68 23.91 -15.87
N ALA A 467 16.40 24.30 -15.86
CA ALA A 467 15.97 25.63 -15.42
C ALA A 467 15.95 25.79 -13.88
N ARG A 468 15.85 24.68 -13.13
CA ARG A 468 15.86 24.63 -11.67
C ARG A 468 17.30 24.60 -11.18
N HIS A 469 17.88 25.78 -11.02
CA HIS A 469 19.22 25.95 -10.46
C HIS A 469 19.31 27.19 -9.57
N ASP A 470 20.24 27.16 -8.61
CA ASP A 470 20.55 28.27 -7.71
C ASP A 470 20.99 29.53 -8.46
N ALA A 471 21.76 29.38 -9.54
CA ALA A 471 22.16 30.45 -10.46
C ALA A 471 21.00 31.28 -11.02
N PHE A 472 19.80 30.70 -11.07
CA PHE A 472 18.59 31.35 -11.59
C PHE A 472 17.63 31.80 -10.47
N SER A 473 18.00 31.59 -9.20
CA SER A 473 17.21 31.95 -8.04
C SER A 473 17.56 33.36 -7.54
N THR A 474 16.55 34.12 -7.16
CA THR A 474 16.71 35.43 -6.51
C THR A 474 16.47 35.29 -5.02
N THR A 475 17.36 35.84 -4.18
CA THR A 475 17.20 35.83 -2.72
C THR A 475 16.85 37.23 -2.19
N ARG A 476 16.23 37.30 -1.01
CA ARG A 476 16.10 38.56 -0.25
C ARG A 476 17.39 38.96 0.47
N ALA A 477 18.35 38.05 0.61
CA ALA A 477 19.57 38.21 1.40
C ALA A 477 20.77 38.74 0.59
N GLY A 478 20.52 39.46 -0.52
CA GLY A 478 21.57 40.10 -1.33
C GLY A 478 22.08 39.27 -2.52
N GLY A 479 21.91 37.94 -2.53
CA GLY A 479 22.21 37.10 -3.68
C GLY A 479 21.23 37.34 -4.83
N GLN A 480 21.72 37.89 -5.94
CA GLN A 480 20.94 38.14 -7.16
C GLN A 480 21.36 37.18 -8.26
N GLY A 481 20.75 36.00 -8.31
CA GLY A 481 20.89 35.12 -9.45
C GLY A 481 20.39 35.78 -10.75
N LEU A 482 20.64 35.12 -11.87
CA LEU A 482 20.28 35.64 -13.20
C LEU A 482 18.76 35.72 -13.42
N GLY A 483 17.96 35.12 -12.55
CA GLY A 483 16.51 35.17 -12.54
C GLY A 483 15.84 34.12 -13.42
N CYS A 484 14.53 33.98 -13.24
CA CYS A 484 13.71 32.94 -13.88
C CYS A 484 13.77 33.01 -15.41
N GLU A 485 13.76 34.20 -16.00
CA GLU A 485 13.76 34.31 -17.46
C GLU A 485 15.07 33.81 -18.08
N ALA A 486 16.21 34.17 -17.49
CA ALA A 486 17.52 33.69 -17.93
C ALA A 486 17.63 32.17 -17.80
N GLY A 487 17.14 31.60 -16.69
CA GLY A 487 17.14 30.13 -16.52
C GLY A 487 16.22 29.40 -17.48
N THR A 488 15.08 30.00 -17.86
CA THR A 488 14.16 29.39 -18.83
C THR A 488 14.76 29.46 -20.24
N ALA A 489 15.38 30.58 -20.60
CA ALA A 489 16.07 30.73 -21.87
C ALA A 489 17.26 29.75 -21.98
N TRP A 490 18.12 29.70 -20.96
CA TRP A 490 19.25 28.78 -20.94
C TRP A 490 18.80 27.32 -21.08
N ALA A 491 17.81 26.89 -20.30
CA ALA A 491 17.29 25.53 -20.38
C ALA A 491 16.72 25.18 -21.76
N ARG A 492 16.05 26.13 -22.44
CA ARG A 492 15.56 25.95 -23.82
C ARG A 492 16.72 25.84 -24.81
N LEU A 493 17.70 26.71 -24.73
CA LEU A 493 18.87 26.68 -25.62
C LEU A 493 19.72 25.42 -25.43
N SER A 494 19.81 24.89 -24.20
CA SER A 494 20.46 23.61 -23.90
C SER A 494 19.76 22.40 -24.51
N THR A 495 18.49 22.52 -24.90
CA THR A 495 17.74 21.44 -25.56
C THR A 495 17.52 21.69 -27.05
N GLU A 496 17.42 22.95 -27.44
CA GLU A 496 17.07 23.43 -28.79
C GLU A 496 17.90 24.69 -29.11
N PRO A 497 19.19 24.55 -29.49
CA PRO A 497 20.08 25.68 -29.73
C PRO A 497 19.58 26.65 -30.81
N ASP A 498 18.85 26.14 -31.80
CA ASP A 498 18.32 26.92 -32.94
C ASP A 498 17.30 27.99 -32.51
N LEU A 499 16.75 27.90 -31.29
CA LEU A 499 15.86 28.90 -30.72
C LEU A 499 16.59 30.17 -30.23
N ALA A 500 17.91 30.26 -30.41
CA ALA A 500 18.68 31.45 -30.07
C ALA A 500 18.15 32.71 -30.78
N ALA A 501 17.81 32.61 -32.07
CA ALA A 501 17.28 33.74 -32.85
C ALA A 501 15.92 34.25 -32.32
N GLN A 502 15.17 33.42 -31.59
CA GLN A 502 13.88 33.77 -30.98
C GLN A 502 14.03 34.29 -29.55
N THR A 503 15.24 34.21 -28.98
CA THR A 503 15.55 34.64 -27.62
C THR A 503 15.99 36.10 -27.62
N ARG A 504 15.59 36.88 -26.60
CA ARG A 504 15.94 38.30 -26.51
C ARG A 504 17.45 38.48 -26.35
N ASP A 505 18.05 39.37 -27.15
CA ASP A 505 19.50 39.69 -27.08
C ASP A 505 19.95 40.11 -25.68
N THR A 506 19.09 40.79 -24.93
CA THR A 506 19.39 41.18 -23.54
C THR A 506 19.56 39.96 -22.62
N ILE A 507 18.81 38.89 -22.86
CA ILE A 507 18.93 37.62 -22.13
C ILE A 507 20.14 36.83 -22.61
N LEU A 508 20.37 36.74 -23.92
CA LEU A 508 21.55 36.10 -24.50
C LEU A 508 22.84 36.75 -23.98
N GLY A 509 22.93 38.07 -24.03
CA GLY A 509 24.07 38.82 -23.49
C GLY A 509 24.22 38.68 -21.98
N LYS A 510 23.12 38.56 -21.22
CA LYS A 510 23.17 38.30 -19.78
C LYS A 510 23.75 36.91 -19.47
N LEU A 511 23.35 35.88 -20.22
CA LEU A 511 23.85 34.52 -20.06
C LEU A 511 25.32 34.41 -20.51
N ASN A 512 25.69 35.06 -21.61
CA ASN A 512 27.07 35.12 -22.10
C ASN A 512 28.02 35.78 -21.10
N ARG A 513 27.64 36.95 -20.56
CA ARG A 513 28.43 37.64 -19.51
C ARG A 513 28.58 36.81 -18.23
N ALA A 514 27.68 35.88 -17.97
CA ALA A 514 27.77 34.95 -16.86
C ALA A 514 28.53 33.65 -17.22
N GLY A 515 29.03 33.51 -18.46
CA GLY A 515 29.75 32.33 -18.92
C GLY A 515 28.87 31.09 -19.13
N LEU A 516 27.55 31.26 -19.21
CA LEU A 516 26.59 30.17 -19.46
C LEU A 516 26.26 29.96 -20.94
N LEU A 517 26.62 30.92 -21.78
CA LEU A 517 26.63 30.81 -23.23
C LEU A 517 28.00 31.21 -23.74
N GLU A 518 28.46 30.56 -24.79
CA GLU A 518 29.62 30.95 -25.57
C GLU A 518 29.15 31.41 -26.95
N GLN A 519 29.61 32.57 -27.37
CA GLN A 519 29.32 33.12 -28.69
C GLN A 519 30.36 32.64 -29.68
N THR A 520 29.93 32.00 -30.76
CA THR A 520 30.80 31.61 -31.86
C THR A 520 30.31 32.25 -33.15
N VAL A 521 31.23 32.58 -34.05
CA VAL A 521 30.91 33.12 -35.37
C VAL A 521 31.16 32.03 -36.39
N ASN A 522 30.17 31.73 -37.22
CA ASN A 522 30.38 30.89 -38.38
C ASN A 522 31.21 31.67 -39.41
N LEU A 523 32.47 31.26 -39.62
CA LEU A 523 33.40 31.96 -40.52
C LEU A 523 32.95 31.95 -42.00
N GLY A 524 32.04 31.05 -42.39
CA GLY A 524 31.52 30.95 -43.74
C GLY A 524 30.26 31.79 -44.01
N THR A 525 29.38 31.94 -43.02
CA THR A 525 28.11 32.69 -43.17
C THR A 525 28.10 34.03 -42.44
N GLY A 526 29.05 34.27 -41.54
CA GLY A 526 29.06 35.44 -40.64
C GLY A 526 27.99 35.37 -39.53
N GLU A 527 27.21 34.28 -39.46
CA GLU A 527 26.14 34.14 -38.49
C GLU A 527 26.68 33.85 -37.09
N LEU A 528 26.03 34.46 -36.10
CA LEU A 528 26.29 34.21 -34.69
C LEU A 528 25.58 32.94 -34.23
N SER A 529 26.32 32.02 -33.63
CA SER A 529 25.77 30.86 -32.96
C SER A 529 26.08 30.91 -31.46
N TRP A 530 25.12 30.44 -30.65
CA TRP A 530 25.22 30.44 -29.21
C TRP A 530 25.30 29.00 -28.70
N GLN A 531 26.37 28.68 -28.00
CA GLN A 531 26.60 27.35 -27.44
C GLN A 531 26.41 27.38 -25.92
N PRO A 532 25.47 26.60 -25.34
CA PRO A 532 25.31 26.51 -23.90
C PRO A 532 26.50 25.83 -23.23
N VAL A 533 26.97 26.43 -22.14
CA VAL A 533 28.04 25.88 -21.29
C VAL A 533 27.48 25.70 -19.87
N ASP A 534 27.60 24.51 -19.30
CA ASP A 534 27.12 24.27 -17.94
C ASP A 534 28.16 24.71 -16.90
N ARG A 535 28.09 25.99 -16.53
CA ARG A 535 28.86 26.60 -15.42
C ARG A 535 27.95 27.10 -14.31
N ARG A 536 26.76 26.51 -14.16
CA ARG A 536 25.72 27.03 -13.26
C ARG A 536 26.15 27.04 -11.80
N ASP A 537 26.94 26.08 -11.34
CA ASP A 537 27.47 26.06 -9.96
C ASP A 537 28.44 27.21 -9.70
N GLN A 538 29.34 27.47 -10.64
CA GLN A 538 30.26 28.60 -10.55
C GLN A 538 29.50 29.93 -10.51
N VAL A 539 28.50 30.11 -11.41
CA VAL A 539 27.66 31.31 -11.42
C VAL A 539 26.88 31.46 -10.12
N ALA A 540 26.37 30.37 -9.54
CA ALA A 540 25.70 30.41 -8.25
C ALA A 540 26.64 30.88 -7.13
N SER A 541 27.87 30.38 -7.11
CA SER A 541 28.91 30.79 -6.16
C SER A 541 29.28 32.26 -6.31
N GLU A 542 29.59 32.71 -7.52
CA GLU A 542 29.97 34.11 -7.81
C GLU A 542 28.85 35.11 -7.49
N ARG A 543 27.59 34.68 -7.58
CA ARG A 543 26.40 35.49 -7.28
C ARG A 543 25.90 35.32 -5.84
N GLY A 544 26.57 34.53 -5.00
CA GLY A 544 26.17 34.27 -3.62
C GLY A 544 24.79 33.62 -3.49
N CYS A 545 24.43 32.76 -4.45
CA CYS A 545 23.12 32.10 -4.54
C CYS A 545 23.19 30.59 -4.26
N THR A 546 24.37 30.04 -3.97
CA THR A 546 24.56 28.62 -3.65
C THR A 546 23.71 28.18 -2.45
N GLY A 547 23.05 27.03 -2.56
CA GLY A 547 22.25 26.42 -1.51
C GLY A 547 20.84 27.00 -1.35
N VAL A 548 20.41 27.93 -2.21
CA VAL A 548 19.12 28.62 -2.08
C VAL A 548 17.93 27.67 -2.29
N LEU A 549 18.00 26.80 -3.28
CA LEU A 549 16.96 25.79 -3.53
C LEU A 549 16.93 24.74 -2.43
N GLU A 550 18.10 24.35 -1.91
CA GLU A 550 18.23 23.38 -0.81
C GLU A 550 17.66 23.94 0.50
N ALA A 551 18.04 25.16 0.89
CA ALA A 551 17.49 25.86 2.06
C ALA A 551 15.97 26.03 1.95
N ARG A 552 15.45 26.23 0.73
CA ARG A 552 14.00 26.28 0.47
C ARG A 552 13.34 24.92 0.64
N ALA A 553 13.95 23.85 0.17
CA ALA A 553 13.46 22.48 0.35
C ALA A 553 13.37 22.12 1.83
N GLN A 554 14.41 22.43 2.61
CA GLN A 554 14.46 22.24 4.06
C GLN A 554 13.35 23.03 4.76
N SER A 555 13.23 24.33 4.45
CA SER A 555 12.18 25.19 5.00
C SER A 555 10.78 24.65 4.69
N TYR A 556 10.52 24.20 3.46
CA TYR A 556 9.21 23.66 3.09
C TYR A 556 8.92 22.31 3.75
N ALA A 557 9.93 21.46 3.94
CA ALA A 557 9.79 20.23 4.69
C ALA A 557 9.47 20.51 6.17
N ALA A 558 10.16 21.46 6.80
CA ALA A 558 9.89 21.88 8.17
C ALA A 558 8.48 22.49 8.31
N GLU A 559 8.06 23.37 7.39
CA GLU A 559 6.71 23.94 7.38
C GLU A 559 5.62 22.87 7.23
N GLN A 560 5.84 21.85 6.40
CA GLN A 560 4.90 20.73 6.23
C GLN A 560 4.80 19.87 7.48
N ARG A 561 5.95 19.52 8.10
CA ARG A 561 6.01 18.79 9.37
C ARG A 561 5.33 19.58 10.49
N LEU A 562 5.59 20.89 10.57
CA LEU A 562 4.96 21.79 11.53
C LEU A 562 3.43 21.80 11.38
N TRP A 563 2.94 21.88 10.14
CA TRP A 563 1.50 21.84 9.86
C TRP A 563 0.87 20.50 10.25
N ALA A 564 1.54 19.38 9.96
CA ALA A 564 1.08 18.06 10.37
C ALA A 564 1.06 17.92 11.90
N TRP A 565 2.11 18.40 12.58
CA TRP A 565 2.20 18.42 14.03
C TRP A 565 1.06 19.24 14.66
N TRP A 566 0.78 20.42 14.11
CA TRP A 566 -0.32 21.26 14.58
C TRP A 566 -1.69 20.63 14.35
N ASN A 567 -1.93 19.97 13.21
CA ASN A 567 -3.20 19.29 12.97
C ASN A 567 -3.44 18.12 13.93
N ARG A 568 -2.38 17.37 14.31
CA ARG A 568 -2.48 16.35 15.36
C ARG A 568 -2.83 16.99 16.70
N GLU A 569 -2.19 18.09 17.04
CA GLU A 569 -2.49 18.85 18.27
C GLU A 569 -3.92 19.38 18.29
N LEU A 570 -4.39 19.99 17.20
CA LEU A 570 -5.78 20.43 17.05
C LEU A 570 -6.77 19.29 17.20
N THR A 571 -6.46 18.12 16.63
CA THR A 571 -7.29 16.92 16.78
C THR A 571 -7.35 16.49 18.24
N PHE A 572 -6.21 16.45 18.94
CA PHE A 572 -6.14 16.15 20.37
C PHE A 572 -6.95 17.14 21.22
N LEU A 573 -6.81 18.45 20.96
CA LEU A 573 -7.53 19.51 21.66
C LEU A 573 -9.05 19.41 21.45
N ARG A 574 -9.49 19.06 20.24
CA ARG A 574 -10.92 18.91 19.89
C ARG A 574 -11.53 17.57 20.32
N SER A 575 -10.71 16.57 20.64
CA SER A 575 -11.20 15.23 21.01
C SER A 575 -11.79 15.20 22.43
N PRO A 576 -12.90 14.46 22.66
CA PRO A 576 -13.46 14.22 23.98
C PRO A 576 -12.45 13.66 24.99
N ARG A 577 -12.60 13.99 26.28
CA ARG A 577 -11.65 13.61 27.35
C ARG A 577 -11.37 12.09 27.43
N LYS A 578 -12.36 11.25 27.09
CA LYS A 578 -12.25 9.78 27.06
C LYS A 578 -11.35 9.27 25.91
N GLU A 579 -11.29 9.98 24.80
CA GLU A 579 -10.53 9.61 23.59
C GLU A 579 -9.09 10.14 23.63
N ARG A 580 -8.83 11.22 24.38
CA ARG A 580 -7.48 11.80 24.56
C ARG A 580 -6.44 10.82 25.14
N ARG A 581 -6.86 9.79 25.91
CA ARG A 581 -5.95 8.72 26.40
C ARG A 581 -5.48 7.79 25.28
N ARG A 582 -6.24 7.65 24.18
CA ARG A 582 -5.94 6.78 23.04
C ARG A 582 -5.19 7.49 21.90
N LEU A 583 -5.18 8.81 21.91
CA LEU A 583 -4.61 9.66 20.86
C LEU A 583 -3.19 10.15 21.14
N ARG A 584 -2.55 9.74 22.25
CA ARG A 584 -1.15 10.13 22.53
C ARG A 584 -0.21 9.32 21.63
N PRO A 585 0.50 9.96 20.69
CA PRO A 585 1.52 9.28 19.92
C PRO A 585 2.73 9.03 20.81
N TYR A 586 3.31 7.84 20.75
CA TYR A 586 4.67 7.58 21.22
C TYR A 586 5.63 8.15 20.17
N ALA A 587 6.52 9.05 20.56
CA ALA A 587 7.64 9.45 19.71
C ALA A 587 8.67 8.29 19.70
N PRO A 588 9.04 7.72 18.54
CA PRO A 588 10.10 6.72 18.49
C PRO A 588 11.42 7.33 18.98
N ALA A 589 12.26 6.54 19.63
CA ALA A 589 13.56 6.93 20.19
C ALA A 589 14.59 7.48 19.16
N LEU A 590 14.22 7.55 17.88
CA LEU A 590 15.05 8.02 16.76
C LEU A 590 14.63 9.40 16.22
N VAL A 591 13.53 9.99 16.70
CA VAL A 591 13.19 11.38 16.41
C VAL A 591 13.82 12.23 17.51
N ARG A 592 14.69 13.19 17.14
CA ARG A 592 15.35 14.05 18.13
C ARG A 592 14.36 15.06 18.73
N VAL A 593 13.31 15.40 17.99
CA VAL A 593 12.21 16.25 18.46
C VAL A 593 11.04 15.39 18.92
N ASP A 594 10.67 15.51 20.20
CA ASP A 594 9.44 14.90 20.71
C ASP A 594 8.20 15.62 20.15
N GLU A 595 7.74 15.14 18.98
CA GLU A 595 6.51 15.65 18.36
C GLU A 595 5.22 15.18 19.09
N SER A 596 5.31 14.49 20.24
CA SER A 596 4.14 14.06 21.02
C SER A 596 3.45 15.22 21.74
N ARG A 597 4.14 16.34 21.96
CA ARG A 597 3.57 17.55 22.59
C ARG A 597 3.97 18.81 21.86
N TYR A 598 2.97 19.53 21.36
CA TYR A 598 3.22 20.80 20.69
C TYR A 598 3.71 21.89 21.69
N PRO A 599 4.83 22.60 21.42
CA PRO A 599 5.40 23.63 22.29
C PRO A 599 4.40 24.69 22.73
N ARG A 600 4.62 25.26 23.93
CA ARG A 600 3.74 26.26 24.55
C ARG A 600 4.53 27.45 25.06
N ARG A 601 3.97 28.65 24.88
CA ARG A 601 4.46 29.90 25.48
C ARG A 601 4.17 29.94 26.98
N PRO A 602 4.86 30.79 27.76
CA PRO A 602 4.41 31.17 29.09
C PRO A 602 2.98 31.71 29.01
N GLY A 603 1.99 30.96 29.51
CA GLY A 603 0.56 31.22 29.33
C GLY A 603 -0.22 30.11 28.59
N GLY A 604 0.44 29.04 28.13
CA GLY A 604 -0.23 27.83 27.63
C GLY A 604 -0.73 27.91 26.18
N LEU A 605 -0.48 29.02 25.48
CA LEU A 605 -0.78 29.17 24.05
C LEU A 605 0.25 28.41 23.19
N PRO A 606 -0.15 27.86 22.02
CA PRO A 606 0.76 27.19 21.09
C PRO A 606 1.94 28.09 20.67
N ASP A 607 3.16 27.53 20.67
CA ASP A 607 4.37 28.24 20.29
C ASP A 607 4.91 27.76 18.94
N HIS A 608 4.37 28.32 17.85
CA HIS A 608 4.78 27.96 16.50
C HIS A 608 6.26 28.26 16.18
N PRO A 609 6.84 29.40 16.58
CA PRO A 609 8.28 29.67 16.40
C PRO A 609 9.18 28.61 17.00
N THR A 610 8.96 28.20 18.26
CA THR A 610 9.76 27.18 18.94
C THR A 610 9.61 25.81 18.28
N ALA A 611 8.38 25.44 17.89
CA ALA A 611 8.13 24.21 17.17
C ALA A 611 8.85 24.18 15.80
N TYR A 612 8.84 25.31 15.08
CA TYR A 612 9.56 25.43 13.81
C TYR A 612 11.08 25.37 13.99
N ALA A 613 11.62 26.08 14.98
CA ALA A 613 13.05 26.06 15.30
C ALA A 613 13.55 24.65 15.60
N ALA A 614 12.83 23.89 16.43
CA ALA A 614 13.16 22.51 16.76
C ALA A 614 13.24 21.61 15.51
N LEU A 615 12.30 21.76 14.56
CA LEU A 615 12.30 20.98 13.33
C LEU A 615 13.48 21.34 12.41
N ILE A 616 13.88 22.62 12.36
CA ILE A 616 15.03 23.06 11.58
C ILE A 616 16.35 22.58 12.21
N GLU A 617 16.49 22.69 13.53
CA GLU A 617 17.66 22.20 14.28
C GLU A 617 17.85 20.69 14.08
N GLU A 618 16.77 19.91 14.13
CA GLU A 618 16.81 18.47 13.85
C GLU A 618 17.25 18.15 12.42
N GLN A 619 16.72 18.88 11.43
CA GLN A 619 17.11 18.71 10.03
C GLN A 619 18.61 19.00 9.84
N GLN A 620 19.11 20.09 10.43
CA GLN A 620 20.52 20.45 10.36
C GLN A 620 21.42 19.42 11.06
N ALA A 621 20.98 18.90 12.20
CA ALA A 621 21.73 17.90 12.96
C ALA A 621 21.75 16.51 12.29
N SER A 622 20.85 16.24 11.34
CA SER A 622 20.79 15.00 10.56
C SER A 622 21.70 15.01 9.31
N ILE A 623 22.20 16.18 8.90
CA ILE A 623 23.05 16.37 7.71
C ILE A 623 24.54 16.20 8.05
N VAL A 624 24.92 16.26 9.32
CA VAL A 624 26.31 15.98 9.76
C VAL A 624 26.51 14.46 9.76
N PRO A 625 27.38 13.88 8.91
CA PRO A 625 27.73 12.47 9.06
C PRO A 625 28.33 12.31 10.45
N ALA A 626 27.89 11.29 11.19
CA ALA A 626 28.53 10.92 12.44
C ALA A 626 30.01 10.66 12.13
N ALA A 627 30.85 11.64 12.45
CA ALA A 627 32.29 11.47 12.46
C ALA A 627 32.59 10.43 13.53
N ALA A 628 32.89 9.22 13.08
CA ALA A 628 33.56 8.17 13.82
C ALA A 628 34.78 7.75 13.02
#